data_AF-A0A0A7DNH5-F1
#
_entry.id   AF-A0A0A7DNH5-F1
#
_cell.length_a   1.000
_cell.length_b   1.000
_cell.length_c   1.000
_cell.angle_alpha   90.00
_cell.angle_beta   90.00
_cell.angle_gamma   90.00
#
_symmetry.space_group_name_H-M   'P 1'
#
loop_
_entity.id
_entity.type
_entity.pdbx_description
1 polymer ?
#
loop_
_entity_poly.entity_id
_entity_poly.type
_entity_poly.pdbx_seq_one_letter_code
_entity_poly.pdbx_strand_id
1 'polypeptide(L)'
;RWPFGKVGCHFSGVVMYIVGTIQIYLMAAISFERFFIIYKPLSIKSISTNVILVVVAGCTFMGVLWALFPYFGWSYYSLEGALTSCSVEWFERSFNVISYNVTMFFVVYIIPLIIIFFTNIKLVLIIRNLPNMTKDSAQDEKAKKRLKMERDLTIIMLFLVVGFVVSWTPYAMVSLYSSFIGDDLPPLAGTLPAMFAKSTLVWSAILYIFSNKQIRVKLTTGLFVEKKEQEEVSMSRDKTVMPVTNYTA
;
A
#
# COMPACT_ATOMS: atom_id res chain seq x y z
N ARG A 1 17.22 -5.49 -21.17
CA ARG A 1 18.03 -4.25 -21.17
C ARG A 1 17.08 -3.06 -21.07
N TRP A 2 17.35 -2.07 -20.22
CA TRP A 2 16.49 -0.91 -20.00
C TRP A 2 16.40 0.01 -21.23
N PRO A 3 15.19 0.30 -21.77
CA PRO A 3 15.06 1.03 -23.03
C PRO A 3 14.95 2.56 -22.88
N PHE A 4 14.63 3.08 -21.68
CA PHE A 4 14.28 4.50 -21.49
C PHE A 4 15.47 5.41 -21.12
N GLY A 5 16.70 4.93 -21.34
CA GLY A 5 17.93 5.67 -21.01
C GLY A 5 18.09 6.03 -19.53
N LYS A 6 19.09 6.84 -19.22
CA LYS A 6 19.45 7.22 -17.84
C LYS A 6 18.36 8.04 -17.15
N VAL A 7 17.76 9.00 -17.86
CA VAL A 7 16.69 9.86 -17.32
C VAL A 7 15.46 9.02 -16.93
N GLY A 8 15.01 8.13 -17.80
CA GLY A 8 13.90 7.23 -17.49
C GLY A 8 14.21 6.31 -16.32
N CYS A 9 15.47 5.86 -16.20
CA CYS A 9 15.90 4.99 -15.11
C CYS A 9 15.81 5.70 -13.76
N HIS A 10 16.36 6.91 -13.67
CA HIS A 10 16.30 7.73 -12.46
C HIS A 10 14.86 8.05 -12.09
N PHE A 11 14.04 8.48 -13.06
CA PHE A 11 12.62 8.77 -12.82
C PHE A 11 11.88 7.53 -12.28
N SER A 12 12.06 6.37 -12.89
CA SER A 12 11.45 5.11 -12.44
C SER A 12 11.89 4.74 -11.03
N GLY A 13 13.18 4.88 -10.71
CA GLY A 13 13.71 4.60 -9.37
C GLY A 13 13.07 5.51 -8.32
N VAL A 14 13.01 6.81 -8.60
CA VAL A 14 12.44 7.82 -7.69
C VAL A 14 10.98 7.56 -7.41
N VAL A 15 10.18 7.36 -8.46
CA VAL A 15 8.74 7.07 -8.31
C VAL A 15 8.51 5.84 -7.44
N MET A 16 9.29 4.76 -7.66
CA MET A 16 9.19 3.54 -6.85
C MET A 16 9.49 3.79 -5.37
N TYR A 17 10.53 4.58 -5.08
CA TYR A 17 10.89 4.92 -3.69
C TYR A 17 9.87 5.84 -3.03
N ILE A 18 9.35 6.85 -3.75
CA ILE A 18 8.28 7.72 -3.27
C ILE A 18 7.09 6.86 -2.88
N VAL A 19 6.61 6.03 -3.81
CA VAL A 19 5.41 5.24 -3.60
C VAL A 19 5.59 4.22 -2.47
N GLY A 20 6.72 3.49 -2.43
CA GLY A 20 7.00 2.52 -1.37
C GLY A 20 7.14 3.16 0.02
N THR A 21 7.78 4.32 0.10
CA THR A 21 7.98 5.05 1.37
C THR A 21 6.68 5.67 1.87
N ILE A 22 5.91 6.30 0.99
CA ILE A 22 4.58 6.82 1.33
C ILE A 22 3.68 5.69 1.82
N GLN A 23 3.71 4.54 1.14
CA GLN A 23 2.91 3.38 1.52
C GLN A 23 3.18 2.94 2.97
N ILE A 24 4.45 2.68 3.35
CA ILE A 24 4.76 2.21 4.71
C ILE A 24 4.43 3.27 5.78
N TYR A 25 4.64 4.55 5.49
CA TYR A 25 4.31 5.64 6.41
C TYR A 25 2.80 5.80 6.62
N LEU A 26 2.00 5.73 5.55
CA LEU A 26 0.55 5.72 5.66
C LEU A 26 0.07 4.50 6.44
N MET A 27 0.70 3.33 6.25
CA MET A 27 0.36 2.14 7.00
C MET A 27 0.66 2.27 8.51
N ALA A 28 1.77 2.90 8.87
CA ALA A 28 2.07 3.23 10.26
C ALA A 28 1.04 4.22 10.84
N ALA A 29 0.71 5.28 10.10
CA ALA A 29 -0.25 6.29 10.52
C ALA A 29 -1.65 5.70 10.77
N ILE A 30 -2.16 4.88 9.83
CA ILE A 30 -3.47 4.22 9.95
C ILE A 30 -3.48 3.27 11.15
N SER A 31 -2.40 2.51 11.37
CA SER A 31 -2.31 1.58 12.50
C SER A 31 -2.31 2.32 13.84
N PHE A 32 -1.60 3.45 13.91
CA PHE A 32 -1.56 4.31 15.09
C PHE A 32 -2.90 5.00 15.37
N GLU A 33 -3.57 5.53 14.35
CA GLU A 33 -4.92 6.12 14.46
C GLU A 33 -5.89 5.14 15.11
N ARG A 34 -5.93 3.89 14.61
CA ARG A 34 -6.83 2.85 15.14
C ARG A 34 -6.54 2.52 16.59
N PHE A 35 -5.26 2.35 16.91
CA PHE A 35 -4.83 2.13 18.28
C PHE A 35 -5.29 3.28 19.19
N PHE A 36 -5.13 4.53 18.75
CA PHE A 36 -5.50 5.71 19.52
C PHE A 36 -7.02 5.83 19.75
N ILE A 37 -7.84 5.58 18.71
CA ILE A 37 -9.31 5.59 18.80
C ILE A 37 -9.82 4.52 19.77
N ILE A 38 -9.25 3.31 19.74
CA ILE A 38 -9.69 2.20 20.59
C ILE A 38 -9.17 2.35 22.03
N TYR A 39 -7.98 2.91 22.23
CA TYR A 39 -7.41 3.11 23.56
C TYR A 39 -8.07 4.28 24.34
N LYS A 40 -8.55 5.33 23.66
CA LYS A 40 -9.28 6.45 24.29
C LYS A 40 -10.75 6.58 23.85
N PRO A 41 -11.60 5.57 24.10
CA PRO A 41 -12.96 5.52 23.58
C PRO A 41 -13.90 6.61 24.16
N LEU A 42 -13.56 7.19 25.32
CA LEU A 42 -14.41 8.13 26.05
C LEU A 42 -14.09 9.62 25.79
N SER A 43 -12.98 9.93 25.11
CA SER A 43 -12.55 11.33 24.91
C SER A 43 -12.58 11.79 23.44
N ILE A 44 -12.44 10.88 22.47
CA ILE A 44 -12.34 11.26 21.05
C ILE A 44 -13.25 10.34 20.22
N LYS A 45 -14.38 10.89 19.73
CA LYS A 45 -15.33 10.15 18.89
C LYS A 45 -14.82 9.97 17.45
N SER A 46 -14.06 10.93 16.92
CA SER A 46 -13.47 10.90 15.58
C SER A 46 -12.28 11.86 15.49
N ILE A 47 -11.29 11.54 14.66
CA ILE A 47 -10.23 12.47 14.29
C ILE A 47 -10.78 13.47 13.26
N SER A 48 -10.38 14.74 13.37
CA SER A 48 -10.84 15.77 12.44
C SER A 48 -10.18 15.61 11.05
N THR A 49 -10.91 15.97 10.00
CA THR A 49 -10.41 15.91 8.62
C THR A 49 -9.11 16.70 8.44
N ASN A 50 -8.97 17.83 9.13
CA ASN A 50 -7.75 18.65 9.08
C ASN A 50 -6.53 17.89 9.62
N VAL A 51 -6.68 17.13 10.70
CA VAL A 51 -5.59 16.31 11.24
C VAL A 51 -5.21 15.20 10.26
N ILE A 52 -6.20 14.53 9.66
CA ILE A 52 -5.95 13.49 8.64
C ILE A 52 -5.18 14.08 7.45
N LEU A 53 -5.60 15.24 6.94
CA LEU A 53 -4.93 15.92 5.82
C LEU A 53 -3.48 16.28 6.16
N VAL A 54 -3.23 16.80 7.36
CA VAL A 54 -1.87 17.11 7.84
C VAL A 54 -1.02 15.86 7.92
N VAL A 55 -1.54 14.76 8.45
CA VAL A 55 -0.82 13.48 8.54
C VAL A 55 -0.49 12.93 7.15
N VAL A 56 -1.46 12.91 6.23
CA VAL A 56 -1.24 12.43 4.85
C VAL A 56 -0.23 13.31 4.11
N ALA A 57 -0.32 14.63 4.27
CA ALA A 57 0.65 15.57 3.71
C ALA A 57 2.05 15.32 4.28
N GLY A 58 2.17 15.08 5.59
CA GLY A 58 3.41 14.72 6.25
C GLY A 58 4.02 13.42 5.73
N CYS A 59 3.24 12.34 5.62
CA CYS A 59 3.70 11.07 5.05
C CYS A 59 4.16 11.23 3.59
N THR A 60 3.42 12.00 2.80
CA THR A 60 3.73 12.30 1.40
C THR A 60 5.03 13.08 1.29
N PHE A 61 5.17 14.14 2.07
CA PHE A 61 6.37 14.97 2.12
C PHE A 61 7.60 14.14 2.50
N MET A 62 7.51 13.32 3.55
CA MET A 62 8.61 12.47 3.97
C MET A 62 8.99 11.45 2.91
N GLY A 63 8.02 10.84 2.21
CA GLY A 63 8.31 9.90 1.13
C GLY A 63 8.98 10.55 -0.08
N VAL A 64 8.58 11.78 -0.44
CA VAL A 64 9.26 12.57 -1.47
C VAL A 64 10.66 12.96 -1.02
N LEU A 65 10.82 13.42 0.22
CA LEU A 65 12.10 13.86 0.77
C LEU A 65 13.15 12.74 0.70
N TRP A 66 12.83 11.56 1.22
CA TRP A 66 13.75 10.42 1.20
C TRP A 66 14.14 9.99 -0.21
N ALA A 67 13.19 9.97 -1.14
CA ALA A 67 13.46 9.60 -2.54
C ALA A 67 14.25 10.67 -3.32
N LEU A 68 14.31 11.92 -2.84
CA LEU A 68 15.05 12.99 -3.50
C LEU A 68 16.48 13.16 -2.98
N PHE A 69 16.83 12.62 -1.80
CA PHE A 69 18.20 12.69 -1.29
C PHE A 69 19.29 12.22 -2.27
N PRO A 70 19.08 11.17 -3.09
CA PRO A 70 20.03 10.80 -4.14
C PRO A 70 20.28 11.88 -5.20
N TYR A 71 19.32 12.79 -5.46
CA TYR A 71 19.56 13.96 -6.32
C TYR A 71 20.37 15.05 -5.64
N PHE A 72 20.33 15.12 -4.31
CA PHE A 72 21.13 16.04 -3.51
C PHE A 72 22.51 15.47 -3.15
N GLY A 73 22.90 14.35 -3.78
CA GLY A 73 24.23 13.76 -3.63
C GLY A 73 24.36 12.77 -2.47
N TRP A 74 23.25 12.27 -1.91
CA TRP A 74 23.27 11.18 -0.93
C TRP A 74 22.74 9.89 -1.57
N SER A 75 23.67 9.08 -2.07
CA SER A 75 23.51 7.98 -3.02
C SER A 75 23.11 8.46 -4.43
N TYR A 76 22.81 7.53 -5.33
CA TYR A 76 22.33 7.80 -6.68
C TYR A 76 21.48 6.63 -7.20
N TYR A 77 20.73 6.86 -8.28
CA TYR A 77 19.93 5.83 -8.94
C TYR A 77 20.73 5.15 -10.07
N SER A 78 20.70 3.82 -10.11
CA SER A 78 21.39 3.01 -11.11
C SER A 78 20.55 1.79 -11.53
N LEU A 79 21.04 1.05 -12.51
CA LEU A 79 20.40 -0.18 -12.98
C LEU A 79 20.66 -1.31 -11.96
N GLU A 80 19.64 -2.13 -11.70
CA GLU A 80 19.74 -3.27 -10.77
C GLU A 80 19.50 -4.61 -11.48
N GLY A 81 20.03 -5.69 -10.87
CA GLY A 81 19.76 -7.08 -11.28
C GLY A 81 20.07 -7.36 -12.76
N ALA A 82 19.08 -7.82 -13.51
CA ALA A 82 19.17 -8.13 -14.94
C ALA A 82 19.26 -6.89 -15.86
N LEU A 83 19.53 -5.70 -15.31
CA LEU A 83 19.64 -4.44 -16.05
C LEU A 83 18.34 -4.08 -16.81
N THR A 84 17.21 -4.45 -16.22
CA THR A 84 15.85 -4.21 -16.71
C THR A 84 15.04 -3.33 -15.76
N SER A 85 15.61 -2.98 -14.60
CA SER A 85 14.99 -2.20 -13.55
C SER A 85 16.00 -1.19 -13.00
N CYS A 86 15.49 -0.18 -12.31
CA CYS A 86 16.27 0.87 -11.68
C CYS A 86 15.93 0.98 -10.20
N SER A 87 16.96 1.26 -9.41
CA SER A 87 16.87 1.48 -7.97
C SER A 87 18.02 2.34 -7.48
N VAL A 88 18.07 2.59 -6.19
CA VAL A 88 19.23 3.21 -5.54
C VAL A 88 20.41 2.25 -5.66
N GLU A 89 21.62 2.78 -5.84
CA GLU A 89 22.85 2.01 -5.83
C GLU A 89 23.05 1.27 -4.50
N TRP A 90 23.45 0.00 -4.54
CA TRP A 90 23.72 -0.80 -3.35
C TRP A 90 24.91 -1.75 -3.50
N PHE A 91 25.68 -1.65 -4.59
CA PHE A 91 26.97 -2.33 -4.73
C PHE A 91 28.16 -1.42 -4.43
N GLU A 92 28.03 -0.11 -4.69
CA GLU A 92 29.12 0.82 -4.43
C GLU A 92 29.40 0.93 -2.93
N ARG A 93 30.67 0.72 -2.54
CA ARG A 93 31.12 0.72 -1.14
C ARG A 93 31.60 2.09 -0.66
N SER A 94 31.09 3.17 -1.23
CA SER A 94 31.37 4.51 -0.72
C SER A 94 30.56 4.76 0.55
N PHE A 95 31.12 5.54 1.48
CA PHE A 95 30.41 5.94 2.70
C PHE A 95 29.06 6.59 2.37
N ASN A 96 29.01 7.35 1.27
CA ASN A 96 27.81 8.03 0.82
C ASN A 96 26.67 7.05 0.47
N VAL A 97 26.95 6.00 -0.32
CA VAL A 97 25.97 4.98 -0.69
C VAL A 97 25.58 4.10 0.51
N ILE A 98 26.56 3.61 1.27
CA ILE A 98 26.31 2.74 2.43
C ILE A 98 25.48 3.46 3.48
N SER A 99 25.84 4.70 3.85
CA SER A 99 25.11 5.46 4.88
C SER A 99 23.66 5.72 4.49
N TYR A 100 23.39 5.99 3.21
CA TYR A 100 22.03 6.13 2.71
C TYR A 100 21.25 4.82 2.84
N ASN A 101 21.79 3.70 2.37
CA ASN A 101 21.11 2.41 2.41
C ASN A 101 20.84 1.95 3.85
N VAL A 102 21.80 2.13 4.76
CA VAL A 102 21.64 1.85 6.19
C VAL A 102 20.53 2.74 6.78
N THR A 103 20.54 4.04 6.46
CA THR A 103 19.52 4.97 6.97
C THR A 103 18.13 4.60 6.46
N MET A 104 17.99 4.31 5.16
CA MET A 104 16.73 3.84 4.59
C MET A 104 16.23 2.57 5.27
N PHE A 105 17.12 1.60 5.52
CA PHE A 105 16.75 0.37 6.22
C PHE A 105 16.22 0.65 7.63
N PHE A 106 16.92 1.44 8.45
CA PHE A 106 16.46 1.66 9.82
C PHE A 106 15.29 2.65 9.92
N VAL A 107 15.39 3.79 9.25
CA VAL A 107 14.45 4.92 9.41
C VAL A 107 13.20 4.75 8.57
N VAL A 108 13.35 4.28 7.32
CA VAL A 108 12.21 4.13 6.40
C VAL A 108 11.56 2.76 6.53
N TYR A 109 12.32 1.71 6.87
CA TYR A 109 11.78 0.35 6.95
C TYR A 109 11.53 -0.12 8.39
N ILE A 110 12.55 -0.20 9.24
CA ILE A 110 12.43 -0.81 10.59
C ILE A 110 11.56 0.02 11.54
N ILE A 111 11.76 1.34 11.65
CA ILE A 111 10.99 2.18 12.58
C ILE A 111 9.49 2.12 12.31
N PRO A 112 8.99 2.32 11.07
CA PRO A 112 7.56 2.18 10.78
C PRO A 112 7.03 0.78 11.08
N LEU A 113 7.80 -0.28 10.78
CA LEU A 113 7.39 -1.65 11.11
C LEU A 113 7.22 -1.85 12.61
N ILE A 114 8.14 -1.33 13.44
CA ILE A 114 8.00 -1.41 14.91
C ILE A 114 6.71 -0.73 15.36
N ILE A 115 6.42 0.47 14.85
CA ILE A 115 5.18 1.21 15.18
C ILE A 115 3.96 0.37 14.77
N ILE A 116 3.95 -0.16 13.55
CA ILE A 116 2.86 -0.98 13.02
C ILE A 116 2.65 -2.24 13.88
N PHE A 117 3.70 -3.02 14.14
CA PHE A 117 3.57 -4.26 14.91
C PHE A 117 3.14 -3.97 16.34
N PHE A 118 3.76 -3.00 17.01
CA PHE A 118 3.41 -2.63 18.37
C PHE A 118 1.93 -2.21 18.49
N THR A 119 1.48 -1.29 17.64
CA THR A 119 0.10 -0.79 17.67
C THR A 119 -0.91 -1.89 17.35
N ASN A 120 -0.67 -2.70 16.31
CA ASN A 120 -1.59 -3.78 15.94
C ASN A 120 -1.65 -4.90 17.00
N ILE A 121 -0.52 -5.29 17.60
CA ILE A 121 -0.50 -6.29 18.68
C ILE A 121 -1.32 -5.78 19.87
N LYS A 122 -1.08 -4.54 20.32
CA LYS A 122 -1.86 -3.94 21.41
C LYS A 122 -3.34 -3.86 21.06
N LEU A 123 -3.68 -3.52 19.82
CA LEU A 123 -5.05 -3.44 19.35
C LEU A 123 -5.77 -4.79 19.42
N VAL A 124 -5.14 -5.86 18.94
CA VAL A 124 -5.67 -7.22 19.01
C VAL A 124 -5.86 -7.65 20.46
N LEU A 125 -4.91 -7.35 21.35
CA LEU A 125 -5.03 -7.67 22.78
C LEU A 125 -6.20 -6.94 23.45
N ILE A 126 -6.39 -5.65 23.16
CA ILE A 126 -7.52 -4.87 23.70
C ILE A 126 -8.85 -5.45 23.21
N ILE A 127 -8.95 -5.76 21.91
CA ILE A 127 -10.17 -6.33 21.32
C ILE A 127 -10.51 -7.70 21.92
N ARG A 128 -9.51 -8.54 22.23
CA ARG A 128 -9.72 -9.86 22.85
C ARG A 128 -10.11 -9.77 24.32
N ASN A 129 -9.62 -8.77 25.04
CA ASN A 129 -9.85 -8.60 26.47
C ASN A 129 -11.05 -7.70 26.80
N LEU A 130 -11.69 -7.11 25.79
CA LEU A 130 -12.97 -6.42 25.98
C LEU A 130 -14.00 -7.44 26.46
N PRO A 131 -14.63 -7.24 27.65
CA PRO A 131 -15.63 -8.16 28.13
C PRO A 131 -16.73 -8.31 27.07
N ASN A 132 -17.24 -9.53 26.87
CA ASN A 132 -18.48 -9.73 26.14
C ASN A 132 -19.52 -8.83 26.82
N MET A 133 -19.85 -7.70 26.19
CA MET A 133 -20.85 -6.78 26.73
C MET A 133 -22.20 -7.50 26.63
N THR A 134 -22.56 -8.22 27.67
CA THR A 134 -23.83 -8.94 27.77
C THR A 134 -24.83 -8.04 28.47
N LYS A 135 -25.25 -6.93 27.85
CA LYS A 135 -26.43 -6.17 28.27
C LYS A 135 -27.20 -5.64 27.05
N ASP A 136 -28.36 -6.25 26.80
CA ASP A 136 -29.34 -5.95 25.74
C ASP A 136 -29.87 -4.50 25.79
N SER A 137 -29.04 -3.53 25.45
CA SER A 137 -29.47 -2.16 25.20
C SER A 137 -29.13 -1.76 23.76
N ALA A 138 -30.00 -0.97 23.12
CA ALA A 138 -29.79 -0.49 21.75
C ALA A 138 -28.48 0.32 21.58
N GLN A 139 -27.95 0.88 22.67
CA GLN A 139 -26.69 1.62 22.72
C GLN A 139 -25.47 0.68 22.73
N ASP A 140 -25.61 -0.50 23.34
CA ASP A 140 -24.59 -1.55 23.36
C ASP A 140 -24.45 -2.23 21.98
N GLU A 141 -25.56 -2.43 21.26
CA GLU A 141 -25.54 -2.93 19.88
C GLU A 141 -24.79 -2.02 18.90
N LYS A 142 -24.96 -0.69 19.02
CA LYS A 142 -24.20 0.28 18.21
C LYS A 142 -22.71 0.24 18.53
N ALA A 143 -22.35 0.12 19.81
CA ALA A 143 -20.95 0.01 20.24
C ALA A 143 -20.30 -1.29 19.74
N LYS A 144 -20.99 -2.43 19.83
CA LYS A 144 -20.55 -3.72 19.29
C LYS A 144 -20.32 -3.68 17.78
N LYS A 145 -21.26 -3.09 17.02
CA LYS A 145 -21.11 -2.91 15.56
C LYS A 145 -19.89 -2.08 15.21
N ARG A 146 -19.65 -0.99 15.94
CA ARG A 146 -18.46 -0.14 15.76
C ARG A 146 -17.17 -0.92 16.05
N LEU A 147 -17.12 -1.64 17.18
CA LEU A 147 -15.95 -2.44 17.54
C LEU A 147 -15.65 -3.54 16.51
N LYS A 148 -16.70 -4.23 16.02
CA LYS A 148 -16.57 -5.23 14.96
C LYS A 148 -16.01 -4.62 13.68
N MET A 149 -16.51 -3.45 13.27
CA MET A 149 -16.00 -2.74 12.11
C MET A 149 -14.51 -2.39 12.27
N GLU A 150 -14.10 -1.84 13.41
CA GLU A 150 -12.69 -1.53 13.67
C GLU A 150 -11.81 -2.78 13.70
N ARG A 151 -12.30 -3.88 14.26
CA ARG A 151 -11.61 -5.18 14.25
C ARG A 151 -11.41 -5.70 12.83
N ASP A 152 -12.46 -5.70 12.02
CA ASP A 152 -12.38 -6.19 10.64
C ASP A 152 -11.39 -5.32 9.83
N LEU A 153 -11.42 -4.00 10.01
CA LEU A 153 -10.44 -3.08 9.41
C LEU A 153 -9.00 -3.33 9.90
N THR A 154 -8.82 -3.67 11.17
CA THR A 154 -7.51 -4.04 11.74
C THR A 154 -6.97 -5.32 11.14
N ILE A 155 -7.83 -6.33 10.95
CA ILE A 155 -7.44 -7.60 10.30
C ILE A 155 -6.98 -7.34 8.86
N ILE A 156 -7.72 -6.53 8.12
CA ILE A 156 -7.35 -6.10 6.77
C ILE A 156 -5.98 -5.42 6.79
N MET A 157 -5.76 -4.54 7.77
CA MET A 157 -4.50 -3.84 7.94
C MET A 157 -3.33 -4.80 8.19
N LEU A 158 -3.53 -5.81 9.04
CA LEU A 158 -2.53 -6.85 9.28
C LEU A 158 -2.16 -7.60 8.00
N PHE A 159 -3.14 -7.94 7.15
CA PHE A 159 -2.86 -8.57 5.86
C PHE A 159 -2.05 -7.67 4.94
N LEU A 160 -2.37 -6.38 4.88
CA LEU A 160 -1.59 -5.41 4.10
C LEU A 160 -0.15 -5.34 4.61
N VAL A 161 0.05 -5.28 5.92
CA VAL A 161 1.38 -5.24 6.55
C VAL A 161 2.18 -6.48 6.23
N VAL A 162 1.58 -7.66 6.34
CA VAL A 162 2.23 -8.93 5.99
C VAL A 162 2.61 -8.94 4.51
N GLY A 163 1.71 -8.54 3.62
CA GLY A 163 2.00 -8.44 2.18
C GLY A 163 3.15 -7.49 1.88
N PHE A 164 3.20 -6.34 2.54
CA PHE A 164 4.31 -5.38 2.43
C PHE A 164 5.63 -5.98 2.92
N VAL A 165 5.66 -6.57 4.12
CA VAL A 165 6.87 -7.17 4.71
C VAL A 165 7.39 -8.31 3.84
N VAL A 166 6.52 -9.22 3.38
CA VAL A 166 6.93 -10.33 2.51
C VAL A 166 7.50 -9.84 1.18
N SER A 167 6.94 -8.76 0.63
CA SER A 167 7.37 -8.22 -0.67
C SER A 167 8.68 -7.43 -0.57
N TRP A 168 8.86 -6.65 0.50
CA TRP A 168 9.99 -5.73 0.65
C TRP A 168 11.17 -6.29 1.45
N THR A 169 10.96 -7.20 2.40
CA THR A 169 12.07 -7.76 3.22
C THR A 169 13.15 -8.39 2.37
N PRO A 170 12.85 -9.28 1.39
CA PRO A 170 13.89 -9.91 0.60
C PRO A 170 14.76 -8.87 -0.12
N TYR A 171 14.13 -7.83 -0.65
CA TYR A 171 14.82 -6.74 -1.32
C TYR A 171 15.71 -5.96 -0.36
N ALA A 172 15.12 -5.46 0.74
CA ALA A 172 15.83 -4.67 1.74
C ALA A 172 17.06 -5.40 2.29
N MET A 173 16.91 -6.70 2.58
CA MET A 173 18.01 -7.53 3.08
C MET A 173 19.12 -7.71 2.05
N VAL A 174 18.79 -8.01 0.79
CA VAL A 174 19.78 -8.15 -0.28
C VAL A 174 20.52 -6.84 -0.52
N SER A 175 19.80 -5.72 -0.67
CA SER A 175 20.43 -4.41 -0.89
C SER A 175 21.32 -3.98 0.28
N LEU A 176 20.92 -4.26 1.53
CA LEU A 176 21.75 -3.95 2.68
C LEU A 176 22.98 -4.86 2.76
N TYR A 177 22.80 -6.17 2.57
CA TYR A 177 23.89 -7.15 2.55
C TYR A 177 24.95 -6.79 1.51
N SER A 178 24.51 -6.52 0.28
CA SER A 178 25.40 -6.18 -0.83
C SER A 178 26.11 -4.83 -0.64
N SER A 179 25.51 -3.89 0.10
CA SER A 179 26.18 -2.62 0.44
C SER A 179 27.45 -2.81 1.27
N PHE A 180 27.54 -3.89 2.05
CA PHE A 180 28.71 -4.18 2.89
C PHE A 180 29.70 -5.14 2.23
N ILE A 181 29.19 -6.15 1.52
CA ILE A 181 30.02 -7.27 1.05
C ILE A 181 30.53 -7.05 -0.38
N GLY A 182 29.75 -6.39 -1.24
CA GLY A 182 30.20 -5.99 -2.58
C GLY A 182 30.51 -7.15 -3.54
N ASP A 183 29.95 -8.33 -3.30
CA ASP A 183 30.12 -9.49 -4.18
C ASP A 183 29.24 -9.38 -5.44
N ASP A 184 29.69 -10.02 -6.53
CA ASP A 184 28.96 -10.20 -7.78
C ASP A 184 27.70 -11.05 -7.53
N LEU A 185 26.63 -10.39 -7.09
CA LEU A 185 25.37 -11.04 -6.83
C LEU A 185 24.81 -11.57 -8.15
N PRO A 186 24.43 -12.87 -8.23
CA PRO A 186 23.82 -13.40 -9.45
C PRO A 186 22.63 -12.52 -9.87
N PRO A 187 22.46 -12.21 -11.17
CA PRO A 187 21.42 -11.29 -11.61
C PRO A 187 20.01 -11.65 -11.10
N LEU A 188 19.74 -12.96 -10.96
CA LEU A 188 18.48 -13.47 -10.42
C LEU A 188 18.25 -13.10 -8.94
N ALA A 189 19.31 -13.13 -8.12
CA ALA A 189 19.24 -12.81 -6.70
C ALA A 189 19.01 -11.32 -6.43
N GLY A 190 19.37 -10.43 -7.37
CA GLY A 190 18.94 -9.03 -7.33
C GLY A 190 17.55 -8.80 -7.97
N THR A 191 17.24 -9.50 -9.06
CA THR A 191 16.01 -9.26 -9.85
C THR A 191 14.75 -9.77 -9.17
N LEU A 192 14.77 -11.00 -8.62
CA LEU A 192 13.57 -11.58 -8.02
C LEU A 192 13.07 -10.75 -6.83
N PRO A 193 13.91 -10.39 -5.83
CA PRO A 193 13.46 -9.54 -4.73
C PRO A 193 12.95 -8.17 -5.21
N ALA A 194 13.61 -7.57 -6.21
CA ALA A 194 13.18 -6.30 -6.77
C ALA A 194 11.79 -6.40 -7.41
N MET A 195 11.50 -7.49 -8.11
CA MET A 195 10.17 -7.74 -8.70
C MET A 195 9.09 -7.92 -7.63
N PHE A 196 9.38 -8.69 -6.57
CA PHE A 196 8.45 -8.84 -5.44
C PHE A 196 8.16 -7.48 -4.79
N ALA A 197 9.18 -6.70 -4.48
CA ALA A 197 9.02 -5.37 -3.90
C ALA A 197 8.16 -4.44 -4.77
N LYS A 198 8.38 -4.43 -6.08
CA LYS A 198 7.59 -3.62 -7.03
C LYS A 198 6.14 -4.10 -7.20
N SER A 199 5.88 -5.40 -6.98
CA SER A 199 4.53 -5.97 -7.06
C SER A 199 3.64 -5.61 -5.85
N THR A 200 4.20 -5.06 -4.77
CA THR A 200 3.48 -4.72 -3.53
C THR A 200 2.25 -3.85 -3.76
N LEU A 201 2.27 -2.97 -4.76
CA LEU A 201 1.15 -2.09 -5.09
C LEU A 201 -0.06 -2.86 -5.61
N VAL A 202 0.19 -3.90 -6.41
CA VAL A 202 -0.86 -4.77 -6.95
C VAL A 202 -1.53 -5.53 -5.81
N TRP A 203 -0.72 -6.12 -4.92
CA TRP A 203 -1.23 -6.84 -3.75
C TRP A 203 -2.01 -5.94 -2.81
N SER A 204 -1.54 -4.72 -2.61
CA SER A 204 -2.21 -3.75 -1.73
C SER A 204 -3.56 -3.31 -2.32
N ALA A 205 -3.61 -3.01 -3.62
CA ALA A 205 -4.86 -2.67 -4.30
C ALA A 205 -5.89 -3.81 -4.25
N ILE A 206 -5.45 -5.04 -4.56
CA ILE A 206 -6.27 -6.25 -4.47
C ILE A 206 -6.84 -6.40 -3.06
N LEU A 207 -5.96 -6.39 -2.04
CA LEU A 207 -6.39 -6.54 -0.65
C LEU A 207 -7.39 -5.46 -0.26
N TYR A 208 -7.18 -4.19 -0.60
CA TYR A 208 -8.12 -3.11 -0.29
C TYR A 208 -9.49 -3.31 -0.97
N ILE A 209 -9.51 -3.70 -2.24
CA ILE A 209 -10.74 -3.94 -3.00
C ILE A 209 -11.56 -5.06 -2.38
N PHE A 210 -10.93 -6.21 -2.07
CA PHE A 210 -11.64 -7.36 -1.51
C PHE A 210 -12.06 -7.15 -0.05
N SER A 211 -11.35 -6.29 0.66
CA SER A 211 -11.54 -6.06 2.08
C SER A 211 -12.68 -5.08 2.38
N ASN A 212 -12.87 -4.05 1.55
CA ASN A 212 -13.87 -3.02 1.81
C ASN A 212 -15.24 -3.43 1.24
N LYS A 213 -16.20 -3.75 2.14
CA LYS A 213 -17.57 -4.13 1.76
C LYS A 213 -18.29 -3.02 0.98
N GLN A 214 -18.03 -1.74 1.27
CA GLN A 214 -18.63 -0.63 0.52
C GLN A 214 -18.05 -0.50 -0.89
N ILE A 215 -16.75 -0.72 -1.05
CA ILE A 215 -16.09 -0.74 -2.37
C ILE A 215 -16.61 -1.93 -3.19
N ARG A 216 -16.72 -3.13 -2.58
CA ARG A 216 -17.30 -4.30 -3.25
C ARG A 216 -18.74 -4.06 -3.69
N VAL A 217 -19.57 -3.47 -2.84
CA VAL A 217 -20.96 -3.12 -3.20
C VAL A 217 -21.00 -2.08 -4.31
N LYS A 218 -20.18 -1.03 -4.25
CA LYS A 218 -20.12 -0.03 -5.32
C LYS A 218 -19.59 -0.60 -6.64
N LEU A 219 -18.61 -1.50 -6.60
CA LEU A 219 -18.08 -2.20 -7.76
C LEU A 219 -19.11 -3.15 -8.36
N THR A 220 -19.80 -3.96 -7.54
CA THR A 220 -20.84 -4.85 -8.06
C THR A 220 -22.01 -4.05 -8.59
N THR A 221 -22.50 -3.05 -7.86
CA THR A 221 -23.59 -2.19 -8.35
C THR A 221 -23.19 -1.43 -9.61
N GLY A 222 -21.95 -0.92 -9.72
CA GLY A 222 -21.45 -0.28 -10.94
C GLY A 222 -21.40 -1.25 -12.12
N LEU A 223 -20.86 -2.45 -11.93
CA LEU A 223 -20.84 -3.51 -12.96
C LEU A 223 -22.25 -3.98 -13.34
N PHE A 224 -23.19 -4.04 -12.40
CA PHE A 224 -24.59 -4.38 -12.68
C PHE A 224 -25.32 -3.26 -13.42
N VAL A 225 -25.02 -2.00 -13.13
CA VAL A 225 -25.58 -0.84 -13.86
C VAL A 225 -25.03 -0.80 -15.28
N GLU A 226 -23.73 -0.98 -15.47
CA GLU A 226 -23.09 -1.03 -16.79
C GLU A 226 -23.60 -2.21 -17.62
N LYS A 227 -23.78 -3.38 -16.99
CA LYS A 227 -24.40 -4.55 -17.64
C LYS A 227 -25.85 -4.28 -18.03
N LYS A 228 -26.62 -3.60 -17.18
CA LYS A 228 -28.02 -3.26 -17.46
C LYS A 228 -28.14 -2.23 -18.60
N GLU A 229 -27.28 -1.21 -18.63
CA GLU A 229 -27.23 -0.25 -19.74
C GLU A 229 -26.84 -0.93 -21.06
N GLN A 230 -25.89 -1.88 -21.04
CA GLN A 230 -25.54 -2.66 -22.23
C GLN A 230 -26.67 -3.58 -22.71
N GLU A 231 -27.44 -4.19 -21.79
CA GLU A 231 -28.63 -4.99 -22.12
C GLU A 231 -29.79 -4.13 -22.64
N GLU A 232 -29.99 -2.92 -22.12
CA GLU A 232 -31.01 -1.98 -22.62
C GLU A 232 -30.63 -1.43 -24.01
N VAL A 233 -29.34 -1.15 -24.25
CA VAL A 233 -28.83 -0.69 -25.55
C VAL A 233 -28.86 -1.80 -26.60
N SER A 234 -28.58 -3.06 -26.24
CA SER A 234 -28.67 -4.20 -27.17
C SER A 234 -30.12 -4.50 -27.56
N MET A 235 -31.04 -4.50 -26.58
CA MET A 235 -32.46 -4.73 -26.80
C MET A 235 -33.14 -3.59 -27.59
N SER A 236 -32.65 -2.36 -27.49
CA SER A 236 -33.11 -1.24 -28.32
C SER A 236 -32.60 -1.34 -29.77
N ARG A 237 -31.39 -1.89 -29.96
CA ARG A 237 -30.82 -2.14 -31.30
C ARG A 237 -31.59 -3.22 -32.06
N ASP A 238 -32.02 -4.30 -31.40
CA ASP A 238 -32.84 -5.35 -32.01
C ASP A 238 -34.24 -4.87 -32.42
N LYS A 239 -34.86 -3.95 -31.65
CA LYS A 239 -36.17 -3.38 -32.01
C LYS A 239 -36.13 -2.44 -33.22
N THR A 240 -34.95 -1.92 -33.57
CA THR A 240 -34.78 -1.02 -34.72
C THR A 240 -34.58 -1.80 -36.02
N VAL A 241 -34.31 -3.12 -35.95
CA VAL A 241 -34.12 -4.02 -37.09
C VAL A 241 -35.29 -4.99 -37.17
N MET A 242 -36.52 -4.49 -37.27
CA MET A 242 -37.59 -5.28 -37.89
C MET A 242 -37.59 -5.00 -39.39
N PRO A 243 -37.43 -6.00 -40.27
CA PRO A 243 -37.52 -5.77 -41.70
C PRO A 243 -38.98 -5.46 -42.03
N VAL A 244 -39.21 -4.28 -42.60
CA VAL A 244 -40.46 -3.96 -43.31
C VAL A 244 -40.50 -4.90 -44.52
N THR A 245 -41.19 -6.04 -44.39
CA THR A 245 -41.58 -6.83 -45.56
C THR A 245 -42.74 -6.13 -46.25
N ASN A 246 -42.43 -5.62 -47.43
CA ASN A 246 -43.31 -4.90 -48.35
C ASN A 246 -44.60 -5.68 -48.64
N TYR A 247 -45.75 -5.01 -48.50
CA TYR A 247 -46.97 -5.32 -49.25
C TYR A 247 -47.17 -4.24 -50.31
N THR A 248 -46.93 -4.57 -51.57
CA THR A 248 -47.54 -3.89 -52.72
C THR A 248 -47.80 -4.91 -53.83
N ALA A 249 -49.10 -5.03 -54.16
CA ALA A 249 -49.74 -5.66 -55.33
C ALA A 249 -49.65 -7.18 -55.48
#